data_AF-V5IDM3-F1
#
_entry.id   AF-V5IDM3-F1
#
_cell.length_a   1.000
_cell.length_b   1.000
_cell.length_c   1.000
_cell.angle_alpha   90.00
_cell.angle_beta   90.00
_cell.angle_gamma   90.00
#
_symmetry.space_group_name_H-M   'P 1'
#
loop_
_entity.id
_entity.type
_entity.pdbx_description
1 polymer ?
#
loop_
_entity_poly.entity_id
_entity_poly.type
_entity_poly.pdbx_seq_one_letter_code
_entity_poly.pdbx_strand_id
1 'polypeptide(L)'
;GKMRSRRNSGVRLDYYQRLVCRTILDFQDPVSGLIPSQKQGDHAWVRDNVYSILAVWALSMAYKKNADLDEDRAKTYELEQACVKMMRGLLMAMMRQKDKVEKFKMTQSPTDSLHAKYSSETLSSVVGDGEWGHLQLDATSLYLLVLAQMTASGLQIIFNLDEVAFIQNLVFYIETTYCIPDYGIWERGDKTNHGLPELNSSSIGMAKVRIFNFKF
;
A
#
# COMPACT_ATOMS: atom_id res chain seq x y z
N GLY A 1 -40.02 -21.94 -0.62
CA GLY A 1 -38.98 -21.75 0.40
C GLY A 1 -39.14 -20.36 1.00
N LYS A 2 -39.14 -20.24 2.33
CA LYS A 2 -39.29 -18.95 3.01
C LYS A 2 -38.04 -18.11 2.78
N MET A 3 -38.14 -17.01 2.03
CA MET A 3 -37.07 -15.99 1.94
C MET A 3 -36.85 -15.43 3.35
N ARG A 4 -35.74 -15.81 4.00
CA ARG A 4 -35.33 -15.20 5.25
C ARG A 4 -34.86 -13.78 4.93
N SER A 5 -35.51 -12.79 5.53
CA SER A 5 -35.11 -11.38 5.45
C SER A 5 -33.62 -11.25 5.84
N ARG A 6 -32.79 -10.63 4.98
CA ARG A 6 -31.38 -10.34 5.27
C ARG A 6 -31.32 -9.50 6.55
N ARG A 7 -30.41 -9.82 7.47
CA ARG A 7 -30.16 -8.98 8.66
C ARG A 7 -29.80 -7.56 8.21
N ASN A 8 -30.21 -6.54 8.98
CA ASN A 8 -29.91 -5.13 8.69
C ASN A 8 -28.41 -4.85 8.41
N SER A 9 -27.52 -5.67 8.99
CA SER A 9 -26.08 -5.63 8.72
C SER A 9 -25.73 -5.95 7.25
N GLY A 10 -26.34 -6.97 6.65
CA GLY A 10 -26.09 -7.36 5.26
C GLY A 10 -26.48 -6.26 4.27
N VAL A 11 -27.63 -5.60 4.49
CA VAL A 11 -28.09 -4.48 3.66
C VAL A 11 -27.11 -3.30 3.72
N ARG A 12 -26.52 -3.02 4.90
CA ARG A 12 -25.49 -1.97 5.04
C ARG A 12 -24.18 -2.36 4.37
N LEU A 13 -23.75 -3.62 4.47
CA LEU A 13 -22.55 -4.10 3.78
C LEU A 13 -22.69 -3.95 2.26
N ASP A 14 -23.86 -4.28 1.70
CA ASP A 14 -24.11 -4.11 0.26
C ASP A 14 -24.08 -2.63 -0.17
N TYR A 15 -24.50 -1.70 0.71
CA TYR A 15 -24.31 -0.28 0.45
C TYR A 15 -22.83 0.11 0.38
N TYR A 16 -22.02 -0.34 1.35
CA TYR A 16 -20.59 -0.05 1.36
C TYR A 16 -19.85 -0.72 0.21
N GLN A 17 -20.28 -1.91 -0.21
CA GLN A 17 -19.74 -2.58 -1.39
C GLN A 17 -19.96 -1.73 -2.64
N ARG A 18 -21.17 -1.24 -2.87
CA ARG A 18 -21.45 -0.36 -4.01
C ARG A 18 -20.65 0.94 -3.96
N LEU A 19 -20.45 1.48 -2.76
CA LEU A 19 -19.66 2.69 -2.55
C LEU A 19 -18.19 2.44 -2.92
N VAL A 20 -17.57 1.42 -2.31
CA VAL A 20 -16.18 1.05 -2.56
C VAL A 20 -15.93 0.71 -4.03
N CYS A 21 -16.85 -0.01 -4.67
CA CYS A 21 -16.77 -0.26 -6.11
C CYS A 21 -16.71 1.06 -6.89
N ARG A 22 -17.69 1.93 -6.71
CA ARG A 22 -17.80 3.18 -7.49
C ARG A 22 -16.71 4.22 -7.22
N THR A 23 -16.10 4.21 -6.04
CA THR A 23 -15.14 5.24 -5.64
C THR A 23 -13.69 4.79 -5.67
N ILE A 24 -13.43 3.48 -5.56
CA ILE A 24 -12.07 2.93 -5.47
C ILE A 24 -11.84 1.91 -6.59
N LEU A 25 -12.65 0.84 -6.65
CA LEU A 25 -12.37 -0.28 -7.55
C LEU A 25 -12.64 0.05 -9.03
N ASP A 26 -13.56 0.97 -9.32
CA ASP A 26 -13.82 1.46 -10.69
C ASP A 26 -12.58 2.17 -11.29
N PHE A 27 -11.65 2.64 -10.44
CA PHE A 27 -10.40 3.27 -10.87
C PHE A 27 -9.19 2.34 -10.75
N GLN A 28 -9.36 1.13 -10.21
CA GLN A 28 -8.27 0.17 -10.06
C GLN A 28 -7.88 -0.38 -11.44
N ASP A 29 -6.61 -0.27 -11.81
CA ASP A 29 -6.14 -0.82 -13.07
C ASP A 29 -6.29 -2.36 -13.10
N PRO A 30 -6.92 -2.91 -14.16
CA PRO A 30 -7.23 -4.33 -14.25
C PRO A 30 -6.02 -5.20 -14.57
N VAL A 31 -4.82 -4.67 -14.75
CA VAL A 31 -3.59 -5.46 -14.97
C VAL A 31 -2.66 -5.30 -13.78
N SER A 32 -2.26 -4.07 -13.50
CA SER A 32 -1.30 -3.69 -12.48
C SER A 32 -1.90 -3.77 -11.06
N GLY A 33 -3.21 -3.50 -10.93
CA GLY A 33 -3.90 -3.39 -9.65
C GLY A 33 -3.74 -2.05 -8.94
N LEU A 34 -2.95 -1.12 -9.47
CA LEU A 34 -2.76 0.20 -8.88
C LEU A 34 -3.95 1.12 -9.16
N ILE A 35 -4.15 2.07 -8.26
CA ILE A 35 -5.21 3.07 -8.32
C ILE A 35 -4.53 4.44 -8.56
N PRO A 36 -4.83 5.13 -9.66
CA PRO A 36 -4.30 6.47 -9.90
C PRO A 36 -4.91 7.48 -8.92
N SER A 37 -4.12 8.45 -8.46
CA SER A 37 -4.61 9.47 -7.52
C SER A 37 -5.56 10.49 -8.17
N GLN A 38 -5.66 10.50 -9.51
CA GLN A 38 -6.52 11.42 -10.26
C GLN A 38 -7.27 10.67 -11.37
N LYS A 39 -8.47 11.15 -11.73
CA LYS A 39 -9.28 10.55 -12.81
C LYS A 39 -8.62 10.64 -14.18
N GLN A 40 -7.76 11.63 -14.39
CA GLN A 40 -7.05 11.89 -15.63
C GLN A 40 -5.56 12.01 -15.29
N GLY A 41 -4.92 10.86 -15.16
CA GLY A 41 -3.50 10.74 -14.85
C GLY A 41 -3.16 9.29 -14.53
N ASP A 42 -1.90 8.91 -14.71
CA ASP A 42 -1.41 7.57 -14.46
C ASP A 42 -0.54 7.51 -13.19
N HIS A 43 -0.47 8.57 -12.38
CA HIS A 43 0.35 8.55 -11.18
C HIS A 43 -0.37 7.85 -10.02
N ALA A 44 0.23 6.78 -9.53
CA ALA A 44 -0.18 6.02 -8.35
C ALA A 44 0.84 6.20 -7.21
N TRP A 45 0.47 6.97 -6.19
CA TRP A 45 1.27 7.10 -4.97
C TRP A 45 1.13 5.86 -4.10
N VAL A 46 2.25 5.39 -3.54
CA VAL A 46 2.28 4.22 -2.64
C VAL A 46 1.31 4.40 -1.48
N ARG A 47 1.40 5.56 -0.81
CA ARG A 47 0.58 5.87 0.38
C ARG A 47 -0.91 5.92 0.06
N ASP A 48 -1.29 6.61 -1.01
CA ASP A 48 -2.70 6.76 -1.43
C ASP A 48 -3.31 5.40 -1.76
N ASN A 49 -2.55 4.56 -2.46
CA ASN A 49 -2.96 3.20 -2.80
C ASN A 49 -3.19 2.35 -1.55
N VAL A 50 -2.23 2.35 -0.61
CA VAL A 50 -2.35 1.59 0.64
C VAL A 50 -3.54 2.08 1.48
N TYR A 51 -3.74 3.39 1.62
CA TYR A 51 -4.91 3.90 2.36
C TYR A 51 -6.23 3.58 1.69
N SER A 52 -6.31 3.67 0.36
CA SER A 52 -7.53 3.36 -0.39
C SER A 52 -7.91 1.90 -0.25
N ILE A 53 -6.94 0.99 -0.35
CA ILE A 53 -7.23 -0.44 -0.27
C ILE A 53 -7.64 -0.89 1.14
N LEU A 54 -7.23 -0.18 2.20
CA LEU A 54 -7.64 -0.51 3.57
C LEU A 54 -9.17 -0.47 3.72
N ALA A 55 -9.86 0.43 3.00
CA ALA A 55 -11.32 0.46 3.00
C ALA A 55 -11.93 -0.80 2.37
N VAL A 56 -11.34 -1.28 1.26
CA VAL A 56 -11.74 -2.51 0.55
C VAL A 56 -11.50 -3.72 1.45
N TRP A 57 -10.34 -3.80 2.09
CA TRP A 57 -9.97 -4.90 2.99
C TRP A 57 -10.82 -4.92 4.26
N ALA A 58 -11.09 -3.76 4.87
CA ALA A 58 -11.98 -3.69 6.03
C ALA A 58 -13.39 -4.20 5.69
N LEU A 59 -13.88 -3.88 4.49
CA LEU A 59 -15.17 -4.38 4.00
C LEU A 59 -15.13 -5.90 3.76
N SER A 60 -14.06 -6.43 3.16
CA SER A 60 -13.93 -7.88 2.96
C SER A 60 -13.93 -8.61 4.30
N MET A 61 -13.23 -8.07 5.31
CA MET A 61 -13.22 -8.63 6.66
C MET A 61 -14.59 -8.59 7.33
N ALA A 62 -15.35 -7.51 7.11
CA ALA A 62 -16.71 -7.39 7.61
C ALA A 62 -17.66 -8.40 6.94
N TYR A 63 -17.53 -8.63 5.63
CA TYR A 63 -18.27 -9.69 4.97
C TYR A 63 -17.87 -11.08 5.46
N LYS A 64 -16.56 -11.35 5.59
CA LYS A 64 -16.03 -12.64 6.08
C LYS A 64 -16.60 -13.03 7.44
N LYS A 65 -16.76 -12.06 8.35
CA LYS A 65 -17.36 -12.25 9.68
C LYS A 65 -18.87 -12.53 9.64
N ASN A 66 -19.56 -12.12 8.57
CA ASN A 66 -21.02 -12.20 8.42
C ASN A 66 -21.46 -13.14 7.29
N ALA A 67 -20.56 -13.94 6.70
CA ALA A 67 -20.81 -14.74 5.50
C ALA A 67 -21.67 -15.97 5.81
N ASP A 68 -22.98 -15.76 5.97
CA ASP A 68 -24.00 -16.80 6.15
C ASP A 68 -24.45 -17.41 4.80
N LEU A 69 -24.12 -16.76 3.66
CA LEU A 69 -24.60 -17.09 2.31
C LEU A 69 -23.44 -17.17 1.30
N ASP A 70 -23.59 -18.01 0.27
CA ASP A 70 -22.58 -18.16 -0.79
C ASP A 70 -22.35 -16.87 -1.60
N GLU A 71 -23.38 -16.03 -1.75
CA GLU A 71 -23.24 -14.70 -2.39
C GLU A 71 -22.28 -13.79 -1.61
N ASP A 72 -22.34 -13.82 -0.28
CA ASP A 72 -21.48 -12.98 0.57
C ASP A 72 -20.03 -13.49 0.55
N ARG A 73 -19.83 -14.81 0.35
CA ARG A 73 -18.51 -15.41 0.15
C ARG A 73 -17.88 -14.99 -1.18
N ALA A 74 -18.66 -14.97 -2.26
CA ALA A 74 -18.18 -14.50 -3.56
C ALA A 74 -17.74 -13.03 -3.49
N LYS A 75 -18.57 -12.15 -2.91
CA LYS A 75 -18.22 -10.74 -2.68
C LYS A 75 -16.96 -10.59 -1.83
N THR A 76 -16.82 -11.38 -0.77
CA THR A 76 -15.61 -11.37 0.07
C THR A 76 -14.38 -11.70 -0.77
N TYR A 77 -14.45 -12.76 -1.58
CA TYR A 77 -13.34 -13.19 -2.43
C TYR A 77 -12.95 -12.12 -3.45
N GLU A 78 -13.92 -11.49 -4.14
CA GLU A 78 -13.66 -10.40 -5.08
C GLU A 78 -12.92 -9.23 -4.42
N LEU A 79 -13.38 -8.80 -3.24
CA LEU A 79 -12.73 -7.73 -2.47
C LEU A 79 -11.32 -8.12 -2.02
N GLU A 80 -11.13 -9.36 -1.56
CA GLU A 80 -9.83 -9.90 -1.17
C GLU A 80 -8.85 -9.95 -2.36
N GLN A 81 -9.30 -10.38 -3.55
CA GLN A 81 -8.48 -10.39 -4.76
C GLN A 81 -8.11 -8.99 -5.23
N ALA A 82 -9.02 -8.02 -5.13
CA ALA A 82 -8.70 -6.62 -5.40
C ALA A 82 -7.58 -6.10 -4.48
N CYS A 83 -7.62 -6.47 -3.19
CA CYS A 83 -6.57 -6.13 -2.23
C CYS A 83 -5.22 -6.76 -2.57
N VAL A 84 -5.22 -8.08 -2.85
CA VAL A 84 -4.01 -8.82 -3.23
C VAL A 84 -3.39 -8.20 -4.48
N LYS A 85 -4.21 -7.89 -5.50
CA LYS A 85 -3.73 -7.32 -6.75
C LYS A 85 -3.06 -5.97 -6.57
N MET A 86 -3.67 -5.06 -5.79
CA MET A 86 -3.07 -3.75 -5.52
C MET A 86 -1.74 -3.88 -4.78
N MET A 87 -1.73 -4.64 -3.67
CA MET A 87 -0.53 -4.82 -2.86
C MET A 87 0.61 -5.48 -3.67
N ARG A 88 0.27 -6.43 -4.54
CA ARG A 88 1.23 -7.04 -5.47
C ARG A 88 1.70 -6.08 -6.55
N GLY A 89 0.83 -5.22 -7.08
CA GLY A 89 1.21 -4.15 -8.01
C GLY A 89 2.30 -3.25 -7.41
N LEU A 90 2.11 -2.80 -6.17
CA LEU A 90 3.10 -2.02 -5.43
C LEU A 90 4.39 -2.80 -5.19
N LEU A 91 4.31 -4.08 -4.80
CA LEU A 91 5.48 -4.95 -4.64
C LEU A 91 6.30 -5.01 -5.93
N MET A 92 5.64 -5.27 -7.06
CA MET A 92 6.30 -5.38 -8.36
C MET A 92 6.92 -4.07 -8.80
N ALA A 93 6.25 -2.94 -8.56
CA ALA A 93 6.79 -1.60 -8.81
C ALA A 93 8.07 -1.34 -7.99
N MET A 94 8.06 -1.67 -6.69
CA MET A 94 9.22 -1.51 -5.82
C MET A 94 10.36 -2.48 -6.18
N MET A 95 10.05 -3.73 -6.53
CA MET A 95 11.05 -4.73 -6.92
C MET A 95 11.81 -4.34 -8.19
N ARG A 96 11.19 -3.58 -9.10
CA ARG A 96 11.89 -3.00 -10.27
C ARG A 96 12.96 -1.97 -9.88
N GLN A 97 12.90 -1.44 -8.66
CA GLN A 97 13.89 -0.51 -8.10
C GLN A 97 14.82 -1.18 -7.07
N LYS A 98 14.95 -2.52 -7.07
CA LYS A 98 15.77 -3.25 -6.09
C LYS A 98 17.22 -2.77 -5.97
N ASP A 99 17.83 -2.35 -7.08
CA ASP A 99 19.22 -1.89 -7.09
C ASP A 99 19.36 -0.57 -6.31
N LYS A 100 18.32 0.26 -6.32
CA LYS A 100 18.24 1.48 -5.51
C LYS A 100 18.15 1.16 -4.02
N VAL A 101 17.32 0.18 -3.65
CA VAL A 101 17.19 -0.28 -2.26
C VAL A 101 18.53 -0.75 -1.70
N GLU A 102 19.29 -1.53 -2.47
CA GLU A 102 20.63 -1.97 -2.06
C GLU A 102 21.61 -0.81 -1.93
N LYS A 103 21.63 0.10 -2.92
CA LYS A 103 22.51 1.28 -2.91
C LYS A 103 22.21 2.20 -1.73
N PHE A 104 20.94 2.42 -1.41
CA PHE A 104 20.50 3.30 -0.33
C PHE A 104 20.99 2.86 1.05
N LYS A 105 21.16 1.56 1.31
CA LYS A 105 21.72 1.06 2.58
C LYS A 105 23.09 1.66 2.88
N MET A 106 23.88 1.90 1.83
CA MET A 106 25.22 2.45 1.94
C MET A 106 25.21 3.98 1.82
N THR A 107 24.43 4.53 0.90
CA THR A 107 24.49 5.96 0.57
C THR A 107 23.57 6.83 1.41
N GLN A 108 22.40 6.30 1.81
CA GLN A 108 21.31 7.03 2.46
C GLN A 108 20.91 8.32 1.71
N SER A 109 21.21 8.40 0.41
CA SER A 109 20.95 9.57 -0.43
C SER A 109 19.50 9.58 -0.91
N PRO A 110 18.81 10.74 -0.91
CA PRO A 110 17.49 10.86 -1.51
C PRO A 110 17.43 10.40 -2.98
N THR A 111 18.50 10.58 -3.76
CA THR A 111 18.54 10.15 -5.18
C THR A 111 18.54 8.63 -5.34
N ASP A 112 19.04 7.91 -4.34
CA ASP A 112 19.10 6.45 -4.32
C ASP A 112 17.87 5.85 -3.61
N SER A 113 16.91 6.67 -3.17
CA SER A 113 15.69 6.22 -2.50
C SER A 113 14.66 5.63 -3.48
N LEU A 114 13.75 4.80 -2.95
CA LEU A 114 12.60 4.33 -3.72
C LEU A 114 11.73 5.50 -4.16
N HIS A 115 11.14 5.41 -5.34
CA HIS A 115 10.13 6.39 -5.75
C HIS A 115 8.87 6.27 -4.90
N ALA A 116 8.28 7.43 -4.58
CA ALA A 116 7.02 7.52 -3.82
C ALA A 116 5.78 7.23 -4.69
N LYS A 117 5.92 7.30 -6.02
CA LYS A 117 4.84 7.14 -7.00
C LYS A 117 5.31 6.43 -8.26
N TYR A 118 4.38 5.72 -8.90
CA TYR A 118 4.62 4.89 -10.09
C TYR A 118 3.50 5.10 -11.11
N SER A 119 3.71 4.60 -12.33
CA SER A 119 2.67 4.55 -13.35
C SER A 119 1.66 3.47 -12.96
N SER A 120 0.38 3.84 -12.90
CA SER A 120 -0.73 2.97 -12.54
C SER A 120 -0.97 1.89 -13.57
N GLU A 121 -0.49 2.06 -14.80
CA GLU A 121 -0.64 1.07 -15.87
C GLU A 121 0.61 0.19 -16.00
N THR A 122 1.79 0.81 -15.98
CA THR A 122 3.03 0.12 -16.34
C THR A 122 3.88 -0.32 -15.15
N LEU A 123 3.60 0.18 -13.94
CA LEU A 123 4.42 0.01 -12.72
C LEU A 123 5.82 0.67 -12.78
N SER A 124 6.07 1.50 -13.79
CA SER A 124 7.36 2.15 -14.00
C SER A 124 7.45 3.48 -13.24
N SER A 125 8.67 3.99 -13.10
CA SER A 125 8.93 5.36 -12.66
C SER A 125 8.25 6.37 -13.59
N VAL A 126 7.62 7.41 -13.02
CA VAL A 126 6.92 8.46 -13.78
C VAL A 126 7.68 9.78 -13.85
N VAL A 127 8.70 9.94 -13.00
CA VAL A 127 9.58 11.11 -12.94
C VAL A 127 11.01 10.65 -12.58
N GLY A 128 12.00 11.48 -12.87
CA GLY A 128 13.40 11.22 -12.55
C GLY A 128 13.71 11.24 -11.04
N ASP A 129 14.88 10.72 -10.67
CA ASP A 129 15.33 10.58 -9.27
C ASP A 129 15.51 11.92 -8.54
N GLY A 130 15.83 12.99 -9.26
CA GLY A 130 16.01 14.35 -8.70
C GLY A 130 14.80 15.26 -8.88
N GLU A 131 13.72 14.78 -9.49
CA GLU A 131 12.59 15.61 -9.89
C GLU A 131 11.45 15.61 -8.85
N TRP A 132 11.58 14.81 -7.79
CA TRP A 132 10.57 14.69 -6.74
C TRP A 132 11.17 14.35 -5.38
N GLY A 133 10.44 14.70 -4.31
CA GLY A 133 10.72 14.28 -2.94
C GLY A 133 10.40 12.81 -2.71
N HIS A 134 11.17 11.92 -3.35
CA HIS A 134 10.93 10.47 -3.38
C HIS A 134 11.18 9.77 -2.05
N LEU A 135 12.15 10.24 -1.28
CA LEU A 135 12.49 9.66 0.02
C LEU A 135 11.34 9.90 1.01
N GLN A 136 10.42 8.93 1.06
CA GLN A 136 9.22 8.91 1.91
C GLN A 136 9.20 7.60 2.68
N LEU A 137 9.84 7.58 3.85
CA LEU A 137 10.00 6.37 4.64
C LEU A 137 8.70 5.96 5.33
N ASP A 138 7.78 6.92 5.54
CA ASP A 138 6.41 6.68 6.01
C ASP A 138 5.62 5.77 5.06
N ALA A 139 5.70 6.02 3.74
CA ALA A 139 4.95 5.26 2.74
C ALA A 139 5.40 3.79 2.68
N THR A 140 6.71 3.55 2.64
CA THR A 140 7.29 2.20 2.67
C THR A 140 6.99 1.48 3.98
N SER A 141 7.07 2.18 5.11
CA SER A 141 6.72 1.62 6.43
C SER A 141 5.25 1.25 6.54
N LEU A 142 4.36 2.09 6.01
CA LEU A 142 2.92 1.84 5.96
C LEU A 142 2.60 0.62 5.10
N TYR A 143 3.21 0.52 3.91
CA TYR A 143 3.06 -0.63 3.03
C TYR A 143 3.46 -1.93 3.75
N LEU A 144 4.61 -1.95 4.44
CA LEU A 144 5.09 -3.14 5.15
C LEU A 144 4.20 -3.52 6.34
N LEU A 145 3.69 -2.54 7.07
CA LEU A 145 2.72 -2.76 8.16
C LEU A 145 1.44 -3.41 7.63
N VAL A 146 0.85 -2.83 6.58
CA VAL A 146 -0.41 -3.32 6.00
C VAL A 146 -0.21 -4.68 5.33
N LEU A 147 0.92 -4.91 4.66
CA LEU A 147 1.30 -6.21 4.12
C LEU A 147 1.28 -7.28 5.22
N ALA A 148 1.91 -7.03 6.37
CA ALA A 148 1.92 -7.98 7.49
C ALA A 148 0.53 -8.25 8.05
N GLN A 149 -0.30 -7.22 8.19
CA GLN A 149 -1.66 -7.37 8.70
C GLN A 149 -2.55 -8.15 7.71
N MET A 150 -2.44 -7.88 6.41
CA MET A 150 -3.19 -8.57 5.38
C MET A 150 -2.77 -10.04 5.29
N THR A 151 -1.47 -10.35 5.31
CA THR A 151 -1.01 -11.76 5.32
C THR A 151 -1.43 -12.49 6.59
N ALA A 152 -1.37 -11.84 7.76
CA ALA A 152 -1.89 -12.40 9.02
C ALA A 152 -3.40 -12.67 8.98
N SER A 153 -4.17 -11.92 8.19
CA SER A 153 -5.61 -12.17 7.96
C SER A 153 -5.91 -13.34 6.99
N GLY A 154 -4.86 -13.94 6.42
CA GLY A 154 -4.94 -15.07 5.49
C GLY A 154 -4.86 -14.69 4.01
N LEU A 155 -4.57 -13.43 3.66
CA LEU A 155 -4.34 -13.04 2.26
C LEU A 155 -2.97 -13.51 1.79
N GLN A 156 -2.94 -14.24 0.68
CA GLN A 156 -1.68 -14.64 0.03
C GLN A 156 -1.22 -13.51 -0.90
N ILE A 157 -0.27 -12.71 -0.43
CA ILE A 157 0.30 -11.59 -1.20
C ILE A 157 1.72 -11.90 -1.70
N ILE A 158 2.50 -12.70 -0.95
CA ILE A 158 3.88 -13.08 -1.28
C ILE A 158 3.89 -14.53 -1.77
N PHE A 159 4.48 -14.79 -2.93
CA PHE A 159 4.37 -16.06 -3.66
C PHE A 159 5.70 -16.80 -3.88
N ASN A 160 6.83 -16.10 -3.88
CA ASN A 160 8.14 -16.73 -4.17
C ASN A 160 9.24 -16.20 -3.25
N LEU A 161 10.41 -16.86 -3.28
CA LEU A 161 11.53 -16.53 -2.40
C LEU A 161 12.19 -15.18 -2.75
N ASP A 162 12.15 -14.76 -4.01
CA ASP A 162 12.69 -13.46 -4.43
C ASP A 162 11.86 -12.31 -3.83
N GLU A 163 10.54 -12.45 -3.80
CA GLU A 163 9.63 -11.53 -3.13
C GLU A 163 9.89 -11.51 -1.61
N VAL A 164 10.13 -12.66 -0.98
CA VAL A 164 10.50 -12.73 0.45
C VAL A 164 11.82 -11.99 0.73
N ALA A 165 12.85 -12.25 -0.07
CA ALA A 165 14.15 -11.61 0.06
C ALA A 165 14.03 -10.08 -0.14
N PHE A 166 13.21 -9.64 -1.09
CA PHE A 166 12.96 -8.22 -1.30
C PHE A 166 12.22 -7.57 -0.13
N ILE A 167 11.21 -8.22 0.46
CA ILE A 167 10.54 -7.69 1.66
C ILE A 167 11.52 -7.59 2.83
N GLN A 168 12.39 -8.58 3.02
CA GLN A 168 13.47 -8.53 4.02
C GLN A 168 14.39 -7.33 3.77
N ASN A 169 14.74 -7.10 2.50
CA ASN A 169 15.53 -5.96 2.07
C ASN A 169 14.87 -4.62 2.43
N LEU A 170 13.56 -4.50 2.20
CA LEU A 170 12.80 -3.32 2.59
C LEU A 170 12.75 -3.09 4.10
N VAL A 171 12.91 -4.13 4.93
CA VAL A 171 13.03 -3.96 6.39
C VAL A 171 14.31 -3.22 6.74
N PHE A 172 15.43 -3.63 6.16
CA PHE A 172 16.72 -2.97 6.34
C PHE A 172 16.70 -1.55 5.78
N TYR A 173 15.99 -1.33 4.67
CA TYR A 173 15.81 0.00 4.07
C TYR A 173 15.19 1.02 5.03
N ILE A 174 14.25 0.61 5.90
CA ILE A 174 13.59 1.49 6.87
C ILE A 174 14.14 1.39 8.31
N GLU A 175 15.14 0.54 8.55
CA GLU A 175 15.67 0.29 9.91
C GLU A 175 16.20 1.57 10.56
N THR A 176 16.81 2.44 9.77
CA THR A 176 17.46 3.68 10.21
C THR A 176 16.56 4.92 10.08
N THR A 177 15.24 4.75 9.90
CA THR A 177 14.27 5.86 9.77
C THR A 177 14.31 6.86 10.94
N TYR A 178 14.78 6.46 12.12
CA TYR A 178 14.94 7.34 13.27
C TYR A 178 16.11 8.34 13.16
N CYS A 179 17.01 8.16 12.19
CA CYS A 179 18.17 9.02 11.94
C CYS A 179 18.23 9.59 10.52
N ILE A 180 17.32 9.20 9.62
CA ILE A 180 17.31 9.66 8.23
C ILE A 180 16.22 10.73 8.04
N PRO A 181 16.61 11.98 7.72
CA PRO A 181 15.67 13.01 7.31
C PRO A 181 15.01 12.65 5.98
N ASP A 182 13.70 12.85 5.86
CA ASP A 182 12.91 12.50 4.68
C ASP A 182 11.92 13.62 4.30
N TYR A 183 11.17 13.44 3.21
CA TYR A 183 10.21 14.44 2.74
C TYR A 183 8.85 14.39 3.46
N GLY A 184 8.64 13.39 4.31
CA GLY A 184 7.41 13.17 5.06
C GLY A 184 6.17 12.97 4.21
N ILE A 185 5.02 12.91 4.89
CA ILE A 185 3.72 12.61 4.27
C ILE A 185 3.26 13.68 3.25
N TRP A 186 3.77 14.91 3.40
CA TRP A 186 3.38 16.05 2.56
C TRP A 186 4.32 16.29 1.39
N GLU A 187 5.39 15.49 1.25
CA GLU A 187 6.31 15.53 0.12
C GLU A 187 7.09 16.85 0.02
N ARG A 188 7.17 17.59 1.12
CA ARG A 188 7.76 18.95 1.18
C ARG A 188 9.02 19.05 2.04
N GLY A 189 9.35 18.00 2.79
CA GLY A 189 10.47 18.06 3.73
C GLY A 189 10.13 18.90 4.94
N ASP A 190 10.88 19.97 5.15
CA ASP A 190 10.78 20.86 6.28
C ASP A 190 9.40 21.53 6.40
N LYS A 191 8.93 21.76 7.64
CA LYS A 191 7.63 22.45 7.88
C LYS A 191 7.56 23.86 7.29
N THR A 192 8.70 24.44 6.94
CA THR A 192 8.79 25.73 6.26
C THR A 192 8.76 25.65 4.73
N ASN A 193 8.62 24.46 4.15
CA ASN A 193 8.47 24.17 2.71
C ASN A 193 9.63 24.67 1.83
N HIS A 194 10.86 24.66 2.34
CA HIS A 194 12.05 24.94 1.55
C HIS A 194 12.53 23.73 0.73
N GLY A 195 11.89 22.56 0.90
CA GLY A 195 12.23 21.35 0.16
C GLY A 195 13.43 20.62 0.73
N LEU A 196 13.74 20.84 2.01
CA LEU A 196 14.86 20.19 2.69
C LEU A 196 14.34 19.00 3.52
N PRO A 197 14.91 17.79 3.41
CA PRO A 197 14.51 16.66 4.24
C PRO A 197 14.62 16.96 5.75
N GLU A 198 13.61 16.56 6.53
CA GLU A 198 13.61 16.68 8.00
C GLU A 198 13.25 15.35 8.67
N LEU A 199 13.56 15.20 9.96
CA LEU A 199 13.11 14.04 10.72
C LEU A 199 11.59 14.13 10.95
N ASN A 200 10.81 13.47 10.10
CA ASN A 200 9.35 13.46 10.21
C ASN A 200 8.86 12.46 11.27
N SER A 201 8.01 12.96 12.17
CA SER A 201 7.38 12.13 13.20
C SER A 201 6.48 11.03 12.62
N SER A 202 5.88 11.25 11.45
CA SER A 202 5.08 10.23 10.74
C SER A 202 5.93 9.04 10.32
N SER A 203 7.12 9.30 9.79
CA SER A 203 8.05 8.28 9.31
C SER A 203 8.63 7.48 10.47
N ILE A 204 9.09 8.18 11.51
CA ILE A 204 9.59 7.54 12.75
C ILE A 204 8.48 6.70 13.41
N GLY A 205 7.27 7.23 13.52
CA GLY A 205 6.13 6.54 14.11
C GLY A 205 5.75 5.28 13.32
N MET A 206 5.66 5.37 12.00
CA MET A 206 5.26 4.25 11.14
C MET A 206 6.32 3.16 11.10
N ALA A 207 7.59 3.52 10.99
CA ALA A 207 8.71 2.58 11.06
C ALA A 207 8.72 1.84 12.41
N LYS A 208 8.53 2.57 13.51
CA LYS A 208 8.45 1.98 14.85
C LYS A 208 7.29 0.99 14.98
N VAL A 209 6.08 1.37 14.57
CA VAL A 209 4.90 0.47 14.62
C VAL A 209 5.13 -0.77 13.79
N ARG A 210 5.78 -0.65 12.62
CA ARG A 210 6.13 -1.80 11.79
C ARG A 210 7.11 -2.75 12.49
N ILE A 211 8.19 -2.23 13.10
CA ILE A 211 9.26 -3.08 13.67
C ILE A 211 8.69 -4.00 14.75
N PHE A 212 7.72 -3.51 15.54
CA PHE A 212 7.08 -4.32 16.57
C PHE A 212 6.12 -5.41 16.03
N ASN A 213 5.61 -5.27 14.81
CA ASN A 213 4.63 -6.22 14.23
C ASN A 213 5.26 -7.36 13.42
N PHE A 214 6.57 -7.33 13.13
CA PHE A 214 7.30 -8.46 12.54
C PHE A 214 8.11 -9.18 13.62
N LYS A 215 7.51 -10.16 14.28
CA LYS A 215 8.27 -11.25 14.92
C LYS A 215 8.11 -12.48 14.02
N PHE A 216 9.23 -12.94 13.46
CA PHE A 216 9.32 -14.28 12.87
C PHE A 216 9.08 -15.33 13.96
#